data_AF-A0A1F5FZC9-F1
#
_entry.id   AF-A0A1F5FZC9-F1
#
_cell.length_a   1.000
_cell.length_b   1.000
_cell.length_c   1.000
_cell.angle_alpha   90.00
_cell.angle_beta   90.00
_cell.angle_gamma   90.00
#
_symmetry.space_group_name_H-M   'P 1'
#
loop_
_entity.id
_entity.type
_entity.pdbx_description
1 polymer ?
#
loop_
_entity_poly.entity_id
_entity_poly.type
_entity_poly.pdbx_seq_one_letter_code
_entity_poly.pdbx_strand_id
1 'polypeptide(L)'
;MDQPAAIRNSSVNTGLAISAKKRVEKQVLEVIIDGLNSGELTVEKAQEAARDTLAIVEKIEESEQSILNFYEDLSQKHPIFKLLYTQAKDQLTRSKEISAYNQALKAIDNGDVGIAHKIVTGAISQTAHETTNLN
;
A
#
# COMPACT_ATOMS: atom_id res chain seq x y z
N MET A 1 -33.28 -37.92 19.57
CA MET A 1 -33.26 -37.84 18.10
C MET A 1 -33.91 -36.51 17.73
N ASP A 2 -33.26 -35.42 18.11
CA ASP A 2 -32.19 -34.69 17.38
C ASP A 2 -32.79 -33.74 16.35
N GLN A 3 -33.10 -32.54 16.84
CA GLN A 3 -33.29 -31.36 16.01
C GLN A 3 -31.92 -31.00 15.39
N PRO A 4 -31.85 -30.72 14.08
CA PRO A 4 -30.59 -30.32 13.47
C PRO A 4 -30.17 -28.96 14.01
N ALA A 5 -28.90 -28.90 14.40
CA ALA A 5 -28.23 -27.75 14.98
C ALA A 5 -28.48 -26.48 14.14
N ALA A 6 -28.91 -25.44 14.83
CA ALA A 6 -28.91 -24.08 14.32
C ALA A 6 -27.57 -23.79 13.66
N ILE A 7 -27.63 -23.42 12.38
CA ILE A 7 -26.54 -22.78 11.65
C ILE A 7 -26.17 -21.55 12.48
N ARG A 8 -25.11 -21.70 13.30
CA ARG A 8 -24.47 -20.56 13.92
C ARG A 8 -23.90 -19.76 12.77
N ASN A 9 -24.60 -18.68 12.43
CA ASN A 9 -24.05 -17.57 11.68
C ASN A 9 -22.70 -17.26 12.32
N SER A 10 -21.63 -17.71 11.68
CA SER A 10 -20.34 -17.08 11.78
C SER A 10 -20.57 -15.68 11.27
N SER A 11 -20.95 -14.77 12.18
CA SER A 11 -20.66 -13.36 12.04
C SER A 11 -19.14 -13.26 11.93
N VAL A 12 -18.64 -13.52 10.72
CA VAL A 12 -17.38 -13.02 10.25
C VAL A 12 -17.47 -11.55 10.56
N ASN A 13 -16.65 -11.13 11.52
CA ASN A 13 -16.52 -9.76 11.96
C ASN A 13 -16.02 -8.96 10.75
N THR A 14 -16.93 -8.59 9.85
CA THR A 14 -16.71 -7.65 8.76
C THR A 14 -16.68 -6.25 9.39
N GLY A 15 -15.66 -6.02 10.22
CA GLY A 15 -15.15 -4.67 10.37
C GLY A 15 -14.85 -4.20 8.95
N LEU A 16 -15.72 -3.35 8.41
CA LEU A 16 -15.69 -2.86 7.03
C LEU A 16 -14.24 -2.60 6.66
N ALA A 17 -13.69 -3.40 5.74
CA ALA A 17 -12.37 -3.13 5.19
C ALA A 17 -12.41 -1.69 4.69
N ILE A 18 -11.63 -0.81 5.33
CA ILE A 18 -11.59 0.60 4.97
C ILE A 18 -11.12 0.65 3.51
N SER A 19 -11.91 1.24 2.62
CA SER A 19 -11.53 1.35 1.22
C SER A 19 -10.18 2.05 1.08
N ALA A 20 -9.42 1.71 0.03
CA ALA A 20 -8.12 2.33 -0.26
C ALA A 20 -8.20 3.86 -0.19
N LYS A 21 -9.25 4.44 -0.79
CA LYS A 21 -9.57 5.87 -0.72
C LYS A 21 -9.65 6.39 0.72
N LYS A 22 -10.51 5.81 1.56
CA LYS A 22 -10.70 6.27 2.96
C LYS A 22 -9.41 6.15 3.78
N ARG A 23 -8.60 5.14 3.51
CA ARG A 23 -7.30 4.96 4.15
C ARG A 23 -6.35 6.10 3.77
N VAL A 24 -6.25 6.42 2.48
CA VAL A 24 -5.39 7.49 1.98
C VAL A 24 -5.83 8.85 2.51
N GLU A 25 -7.13 9.16 2.47
CA GLU A 25 -7.70 10.39 3.03
C GLU A 25 -7.30 10.57 4.50
N LYS A 26 -7.40 9.50 5.29
CA LYS A 26 -7.03 9.51 6.70
C LYS A 26 -5.52 9.78 6.89
N GLN A 27 -4.65 9.06 6.18
CA GLN A 27 -3.20 9.21 6.31
C GLN A 27 -2.72 10.61 5.92
N VAL A 28 -3.27 11.18 4.85
CA VAL A 28 -2.95 12.55 4.44
C VAL A 28 -3.41 13.55 5.51
N LEU A 29 -4.63 13.40 6.03
CA LEU A 29 -5.15 14.28 7.07
C LEU A 29 -4.30 14.23 8.34
N GLU A 30 -3.86 13.05 8.76
CA GLU A 30 -2.96 12.88 9.91
C GLU A 30 -1.64 13.64 9.70
N VAL A 31 -1.00 13.52 8.53
CA VAL A 31 0.23 14.26 8.22
C VAL A 31 -0.01 15.78 8.18
N ILE A 32 -1.16 16.24 7.67
CA ILE A 32 -1.50 17.68 7.68
C ILE A 32 -1.66 18.18 9.12
N ILE A 33 -2.37 17.43 9.96
CA ILE A 33 -2.59 17.78 11.37
C ILE A 33 -1.25 17.84 12.11
N ASP A 34 -0.41 16.82 11.96
CA ASP A 34 0.89 16.74 12.61
C ASP A 34 1.84 17.84 12.11
N GLY A 35 1.82 18.14 10.81
CA GLY A 35 2.58 19.24 10.21
C GLY A 35 2.15 20.61 10.72
N LEU A 36 0.84 20.84 10.91
CA LEU A 36 0.31 22.07 11.50
C LEU A 36 0.67 22.19 12.98
N ASN A 37 0.55 21.11 13.75
CA ASN A 37 0.86 21.09 15.18
C ASN A 37 2.35 21.30 15.47
N SER A 38 3.23 20.81 14.60
CA SER A 38 4.69 20.96 14.71
C SER A 38 5.22 22.28 14.13
N GLY A 39 4.42 22.99 13.34
CA GLY A 39 4.83 24.19 12.59
C GLY A 39 5.63 23.88 11.32
N GLU A 40 5.79 22.62 10.95
CA GLU A 40 6.41 22.19 9.69
C GLU A 40 5.56 22.60 8.45
N LEU A 41 4.25 22.75 8.67
CA LEU A 41 3.27 23.15 7.67
C LEU A 41 2.62 24.49 8.06
N THR A 42 2.53 25.43 7.12
CA THR A 42 1.67 26.62 7.30
C THR A 42 0.23 26.30 6.93
N VAL A 43 -0.71 27.14 7.39
CA VAL A 43 -2.13 26.99 7.03
C VAL A 43 -2.33 27.04 5.52
N GLU A 44 -1.61 27.91 4.81
CA GLU A 44 -1.71 28.00 3.34
C GLU A 44 -1.26 26.71 2.66
N LYS A 45 -0.10 26.15 3.08
CA LYS A 45 0.41 24.89 2.53
C LYS A 45 -0.49 23.70 2.88
N ALA A 46 -1.10 23.70 4.07
CA ALA A 46 -2.09 22.70 4.46
C ALA A 46 -3.33 22.73 3.55
N GLN A 47 -3.82 23.93 3.24
CA GLN A 47 -4.95 24.10 2.34
C GLN A 47 -4.62 23.67 0.91
N GLU A 48 -3.40 23.97 0.44
CA GLU A 48 -2.92 23.52 -0.87
C GLU A 48 -2.84 21.98 -0.95
N ALA A 49 -2.19 21.35 0.03
CA ALA A 49 -2.09 19.89 0.12
C ALA A 49 -3.47 19.20 0.19
N ALA A 50 -4.41 19.78 0.94
CA ALA A 50 -5.77 19.27 1.02
C ALA A 50 -6.50 19.37 -0.33
N ARG A 51 -6.35 20.48 -1.07
CA ARG A 51 -6.94 20.64 -2.41
C ARG A 51 -6.36 19.67 -3.42
N ASP A 52 -5.03 19.53 -3.45
CA ASP A 52 -4.34 18.57 -4.32
C ASP A 52 -4.81 17.13 -4.02
N THR A 53 -4.94 16.80 -2.73
CA THR A 53 -5.45 15.49 -2.29
C THR A 53 -6.86 15.25 -2.80
N LEU A 54 -7.79 16.18 -2.56
CA LEU A 54 -9.18 16.04 -3.00
C LEU A 54 -9.30 15.89 -4.53
N ALA A 55 -8.44 16.55 -5.31
CA ALA A 55 -8.46 16.48 -6.76
C ALA A 55 -8.03 15.11 -7.34
N ILE A 56 -7.25 14.33 -6.58
CA ILE A 56 -6.63 13.08 -7.07
C ILE A 56 -7.19 11.86 -6.32
N VAL A 57 -7.65 12.01 -5.07
CA VAL A 57 -8.11 10.91 -4.22
C VAL A 57 -9.30 10.14 -4.79
N GLU A 58 -10.12 10.79 -5.62
CA GLU A 58 -11.23 10.12 -6.33
C GLU A 58 -10.78 9.18 -7.43
N LYS A 59 -9.55 9.34 -7.92
CA LYS A 59 -8.95 8.51 -8.98
C LYS A 59 -8.17 7.32 -8.40
N ILE A 60 -8.12 7.17 -7.08
CA ILE A 60 -7.43 6.06 -6.44
C ILE A 60 -8.25 4.79 -6.65
N GLU A 61 -7.71 3.91 -7.46
CA GLU A 61 -8.19 2.54 -7.61
C GLU A 61 -7.75 1.69 -6.41
N GLU A 62 -8.36 0.52 -6.21
CA GLU A 62 -7.98 -0.39 -5.12
C GLU A 62 -6.59 -1.03 -5.31
N SER A 63 -5.88 -0.72 -6.40
CA SER A 63 -4.55 -1.24 -6.68
C SER A 63 -3.45 -0.54 -5.88
N GLU A 64 -2.50 -1.31 -5.36
CA GLU A 64 -1.36 -0.79 -4.60
C GLU A 64 -0.50 0.19 -5.43
N GLN A 65 -0.44 0.00 -6.74
CA GLN A 65 0.26 0.90 -7.66
C GLN A 65 -0.42 2.27 -7.78
N SER A 66 -1.76 2.31 -7.82
CA SER A 66 -2.50 3.58 -7.86
C SER A 66 -2.24 4.43 -6.61
N ILE A 67 -2.19 3.77 -5.44
CA ILE A 67 -1.88 4.41 -4.17
C ILE A 67 -0.43 4.92 -4.12
N LEU A 68 0.52 4.14 -4.65
CA LEU A 68 1.91 4.57 -4.74
C LEU A 68 2.07 5.82 -5.60
N ASN A 69 1.45 5.83 -6.79
CA ASN A 69 1.50 6.99 -7.69
C ASN A 69 0.89 8.23 -7.06
N PHE A 70 -0.23 8.09 -6.32
CA PHE A 70 -0.83 9.19 -5.57
C PHE A 70 0.18 9.80 -4.58
N TYR A 71 0.85 8.98 -3.78
CA TYR A 71 1.81 9.49 -2.80
C TYR A 71 3.08 10.05 -3.46
N GLU A 72 3.50 9.50 -4.59
CA GLU A 72 4.60 10.05 -5.39
C GLU A 72 4.27 11.49 -5.82
N ASP A 73 3.16 11.69 -6.52
CA ASP A 73 2.72 12.99 -7.02
C ASP A 73 2.53 13.99 -5.88
N LEU A 74 1.93 13.56 -4.76
CA LEU A 74 1.71 14.41 -3.60
C LEU A 74 3.03 14.82 -2.96
N SER A 75 3.98 13.89 -2.80
CA SER A 75 5.27 14.15 -2.16
C SER A 75 6.20 15.05 -2.99
N GLN A 76 6.07 15.03 -4.32
CA GLN A 76 6.82 15.92 -5.21
C GLN A 76 6.41 17.38 -5.02
N LYS A 77 5.13 17.65 -4.77
CA LYS A 77 4.60 19.00 -4.51
C LYS A 77 4.76 19.40 -3.04
N HIS A 78 4.56 18.44 -2.13
CA HIS A 78 4.49 18.65 -0.69
C HIS A 78 5.47 17.67 0.00
N PRO A 79 6.74 18.06 0.21
CA PRO A 79 7.78 17.15 0.70
C PRO A 79 7.50 16.46 2.05
N ILE A 80 6.61 17.03 2.88
CA ILE A 80 6.17 16.45 4.15
C ILE A 80 5.55 15.04 3.98
N PHE A 81 4.99 14.72 2.81
CA PHE A 81 4.41 13.41 2.53
C PHE A 81 5.41 12.38 2.01
N LYS A 82 6.70 12.71 1.90
CA LYS A 82 7.74 11.79 1.41
C LYS A 82 7.82 10.50 2.22
N LEU A 83 7.50 10.56 3.52
CA LEU A 83 7.43 9.38 4.37
C LEU A 83 6.30 8.43 3.94
N LEU A 84 5.11 8.94 3.62
CA LEU A 84 3.99 8.13 3.13
C LEU A 84 4.33 7.46 1.80
N TYR A 85 4.96 8.19 0.88
CA TYR A 85 5.44 7.62 -0.38
C TYR A 85 6.42 6.46 -0.15
N THR A 86 7.41 6.67 0.73
CA THR A 86 8.42 5.65 1.05
C THR A 86 7.77 4.40 1.65
N GLN A 87 6.84 4.58 2.60
CA GLN A 87 6.11 3.48 3.22
C GLN A 87 5.25 2.70 2.21
N ALA A 88 4.56 3.41 1.30
CA ALA A 88 3.76 2.77 0.25
C ALA A 88 4.64 1.99 -0.74
N LYS A 89 5.81 2.53 -1.09
CA LYS A 89 6.79 1.86 -1.95
C LYS A 89 7.28 0.57 -1.30
N ASP A 90 7.70 0.63 -0.04
CA ASP A 90 8.19 -0.55 0.70
C ASP A 90 7.11 -1.64 0.82
N GLN A 91 5.86 -1.26 1.07
CA GLN A 91 4.74 -2.20 1.13
C GLN A 91 4.52 -2.90 -0.21
N LEU A 92 4.52 -2.15 -1.32
CA LEU A 92 4.37 -2.71 -2.65
C LEU A 92 5.54 -3.66 -3.00
N THR A 93 6.77 -3.28 -2.66
CA THR A 93 7.95 -4.13 -2.89
C THR A 93 7.83 -5.45 -2.12
N ARG A 94 7.45 -5.43 -0.84
CA ARG A 94 7.20 -6.66 -0.05
C ARG A 94 6.07 -7.51 -0.60
N SER A 95 4.98 -6.87 -1.05
CA SER A 95 3.84 -7.54 -1.67
C SER A 95 4.26 -8.31 -2.94
N LYS A 96 5.09 -7.69 -3.78
CA LYS A 96 5.68 -8.33 -4.97
C LYS A 96 6.59 -9.51 -4.60
N GLU A 97 7.43 -9.37 -3.57
CA GLU A 97 8.29 -10.47 -3.09
C GLU A 97 7.47 -11.67 -2.63
N ILE A 98 6.46 -11.44 -1.78
CA ILE A 98 5.57 -12.52 -1.29
C ILE A 98 4.85 -13.20 -2.45
N SER A 99 4.36 -12.44 -3.43
CA SER A 99 3.73 -12.99 -4.64
C SER A 99 4.71 -13.87 -5.43
N ALA A 100 5.95 -13.42 -5.62
CA ALA A 100 6.99 -14.20 -6.29
C ALA A 100 7.34 -15.49 -5.52
N TYR A 101 7.45 -15.43 -4.20
CA TYR A 101 7.67 -16.62 -3.37
C TYR A 101 6.52 -17.63 -3.51
N ASN A 102 5.27 -17.16 -3.50
CA ASN A 102 4.11 -18.04 -3.69
C ASN A 102 4.08 -18.67 -5.09
N GLN A 103 4.49 -17.93 -6.13
CA GLN A 103 4.62 -18.48 -7.48
C GLN A 103 5.74 -19.53 -7.56
N ALA A 104 6.87 -19.29 -6.88
CA ALA A 104 7.96 -20.24 -6.81
C ALA A 104 7.55 -21.53 -6.08
N LEU A 105 6.81 -21.43 -4.98
CA LEU A 105 6.26 -22.60 -4.27
C LEU A 105 5.35 -23.43 -5.18
N LYS A 106 4.43 -22.79 -5.93
CA LYS A 106 3.59 -23.50 -6.92
C LYS A 106 4.40 -24.18 -8.01
N ALA A 107 5.50 -23.55 -8.48
CA ALA A 107 6.38 -24.17 -9.46
C ALA A 107 7.13 -25.39 -8.89
N ILE A 108 7.51 -25.35 -7.61
CA ILE A 108 8.09 -26.51 -6.90
C ILE A 108 7.05 -27.64 -6.82
N ASP A 109 5.81 -27.34 -6.46
CA ASP A 109 4.72 -28.33 -6.36
C ASP A 109 4.43 -28.99 -7.72
N ASN A 110 4.65 -28.27 -8.82
CA ASN A 110 4.50 -28.78 -10.19
C ASN A 110 5.76 -29.54 -10.70
N GLY A 111 6.83 -29.63 -9.92
CA GLY A 111 8.09 -30.29 -10.30
C GLY A 111 9.09 -29.40 -11.06
N ASP A 112 8.76 -28.13 -11.28
CA ASP A 112 9.56 -27.18 -12.07
C ASP A 112 10.54 -26.36 -11.20
N VAL A 113 11.42 -27.05 -10.48
CA VAL A 113 12.38 -26.42 -9.53
C VAL A 113 13.28 -25.36 -10.21
N GLY A 114 13.63 -25.55 -11.48
CA GLY A 114 14.40 -24.57 -12.25
C GLY A 114 13.66 -23.26 -12.52
N ILE A 115 12.32 -23.31 -12.65
CA ILE A 115 11.47 -22.13 -12.82
C ILE A 115 11.30 -21.42 -11.48
N ALA A 116 11.10 -22.17 -10.40
CA ALA A 116 11.01 -21.62 -9.05
C ALA A 116 12.26 -20.81 -8.67
N HIS A 117 13.45 -21.33 -8.96
CA HIS A 117 14.70 -20.62 -8.69
C HIS A 117 14.80 -19.30 -9.47
N LYS A 118 14.46 -19.31 -10.77
CA LYS A 118 14.46 -18.10 -11.61
C LYS A 118 13.50 -17.02 -11.10
N ILE A 119 12.30 -17.41 -10.64
CA ILE A 119 11.30 -16.49 -10.10
C ILE A 119 11.84 -15.79 -8.84
N VAL A 120 12.39 -16.54 -7.90
CA VAL A 120 12.92 -15.98 -6.64
C VAL A 120 14.13 -15.08 -6.90
N THR A 121 15.09 -15.53 -7.70
CA THR A 121 16.29 -14.73 -8.00
C THR A 121 15.94 -13.45 -8.77
N GLY A 122 14.96 -13.51 -9.68
CA GLY A 122 14.44 -12.34 -10.39
C GLY A 122 13.81 -11.32 -9.44
N ALA A 123 12.95 -11.78 -8.52
CA ALA A 123 12.28 -10.92 -7.55
C ALA A 123 13.30 -10.23 -6.61
N ILE A 124 14.25 -10.98 -6.06
CA ILE A 124 15.32 -10.43 -5.19
C ILE A 124 16.17 -9.40 -5.93
N SER A 125 16.52 -9.67 -7.20
CA SER A 125 17.33 -8.74 -7.99
C SER A 125 16.57 -7.44 -8.29
N GLN A 126 15.27 -7.54 -8.55
CA GLN A 126 14.41 -6.37 -8.79
C GLN A 126 14.26 -5.52 -7.53
N THR A 127 14.02 -6.14 -6.37
CA THR A 127 13.87 -5.38 -5.12
C THR A 127 15.19 -4.77 -4.65
N ALA A 128 16.32 -5.47 -4.82
CA ALA A 128 17.64 -4.90 -4.58
C ALA A 128 17.89 -3.64 -5.43
N HIS A 129 17.46 -3.63 -6.70
CA HIS A 129 17.61 -2.47 -7.58
C HIS A 129 16.70 -1.29 -7.15
N GLU A 130 15.44 -1.58 -6.78
CA GLU A 130 14.48 -0.57 -6.30
C GLU A 130 14.88 0.07 -4.96
N THR A 131 15.64 -0.67 -4.13
CA THR A 131 16.18 -0.22 -2.83
C THR A 131 17.47 0.62 -2.99
N THR A 132 18.25 0.37 -4.04
CA THR A 132 19.52 1.10 -4.28
C THR A 132 19.28 2.54 -4.78
N ASN A 133 18.18 2.78 -5.49
CA ASN A 133 17.78 4.12 -5.95
C ASN A 133 17.19 5.02 -4.85
N LEU A 134 17.38 4.68 -3.57
CA LEU A 134 16.97 5.46 -2.39
C LEU A 134 18.13 6.29 -1.77
N ASN A 135 19.36 6.11 -2.25
CA ASN A 135 20.57 6.81 -1.77
C ASN A 135 20.97 7.99 -2.64
#